data_AF-A0A820RTE3-F1
#
_entry.id   AF-A0A820RTE3-F1
#
_cell.length_a   1.000
_cell.length_b   1.000
_cell.length_c   1.000
_cell.angle_alpha   90.00
_cell.angle_beta   90.00
_cell.angle_gamma   90.00
#
_symmetry.space_group_name_H-M   'P 1'
#
loop_
_entity.id
_entity.type
_entity.pdbx_description
1 polymer ?
#
loop_
_entity_poly.entity_id
_entity_poly.type
_entity_poly.pdbx_seq_one_letter_code
_entity_poly.pdbx_strand_id
1 'polypeptide(L)'
;IPDLRLDRPLITFSNYCNSFNFDCLTREEHLHLPSLIILFKTLQQWQKQFNRDDLPCTRIEKDEFKKILEKFSYHSAYDIHDHNKSLENFDEAKRTIPSRLIKTNLSSTIKELFQDQSCLELTNQTHIFWFIVHALKLFTENEGQG
;
A
#
# COMPACT_ATOMS: atom_id res chain seq x y z
N ILE A 1 3.42 -6.32 -10.34
CA ILE A 1 2.68 -5.89 -9.14
C ILE A 1 3.00 -4.42 -8.91
N PRO A 2 2.01 -3.55 -8.63
CA PRO A 2 2.25 -2.11 -8.42
C PRO A 2 3.00 -1.81 -7.10
N ASP A 3 3.82 -0.75 -7.09
CA ASP A 3 4.45 -0.21 -5.88
C ASP A 3 3.49 0.73 -5.14
N LEU A 4 2.63 0.17 -4.29
CA LEU A 4 1.58 0.91 -3.59
C LEU A 4 1.99 1.42 -2.21
N ARG A 5 3.16 1.00 -1.71
CA ARG A 5 3.73 1.45 -0.43
C ARG A 5 2.79 1.34 0.77
N LEU A 6 1.85 0.39 0.81
CA LEU A 6 0.92 0.27 1.95
C LEU A 6 1.61 -0.11 3.27
N ASP A 7 2.75 -0.78 3.21
CA ASP A 7 3.61 -1.07 4.37
C ASP A 7 4.48 0.12 4.81
N ARG A 8 4.81 1.01 3.88
CA ARG A 8 5.67 2.18 4.10
C ARG A 8 5.07 3.42 3.42
N PRO A 9 3.89 3.87 3.85
CA PRO A 9 3.12 4.86 3.13
C PRO A 9 3.83 6.22 3.16
N LEU A 10 3.84 6.91 2.02
CA LEU A 10 4.33 8.29 1.96
C LEU A 10 3.47 9.16 2.87
N ILE A 11 4.09 10.13 3.54
CA ILE A 11 3.40 11.05 4.48
C ILE A 11 2.22 11.74 3.79
N THR A 12 2.40 12.19 2.55
CA THR A 12 1.34 12.85 1.76
C THR A 12 0.17 11.92 1.47
N PHE A 13 0.45 10.65 1.15
CA PHE A 13 -0.59 9.64 0.93
C PHE A 13 -1.34 9.31 2.23
N SER A 14 -0.63 9.10 3.33
CA SER A 14 -1.23 8.89 4.66
C SER A 14 -2.14 10.05 5.05
N ASN A 15 -1.68 11.30 4.86
CA ASN A 15 -2.47 12.49 5.16
C ASN A 15 -3.73 12.58 4.28
N TYR A 16 -3.59 12.30 2.99
CA TYR A 16 -4.72 12.27 2.06
C TYR A 16 -5.75 11.22 2.49
N CYS A 17 -5.33 9.98 2.76
CA CYS A 17 -6.23 8.95 3.28
C CYS A 17 -6.87 9.37 4.62
N ASN A 18 -6.11 9.96 5.53
CA ASN A 18 -6.59 10.39 6.84
C ASN A 18 -7.65 11.50 6.77
N SER A 19 -7.71 12.28 5.67
CA SER A 19 -8.75 13.29 5.46
C SER A 19 -10.16 12.71 5.27
N PHE A 20 -10.28 11.42 4.91
CA PHE A 20 -11.57 10.74 4.78
C PHE A 20 -12.05 10.21 6.14
N ASN A 21 -13.21 10.70 6.58
CA ASN A 21 -13.92 10.16 7.74
C ASN A 21 -14.97 9.13 7.29
N PHE A 22 -14.66 7.85 7.43
CA PHE A 22 -15.52 6.74 6.97
C PHE A 22 -16.89 6.70 7.67
N ASP A 23 -16.99 7.23 8.89
CA ASP A 23 -18.25 7.28 9.63
C ASP A 23 -19.18 8.41 9.15
N CYS A 24 -18.68 9.31 8.29
CA CYS A 24 -19.40 10.50 7.84
C CYS A 24 -19.40 10.65 6.31
N LEU A 25 -19.08 9.60 5.56
CA LEU A 25 -19.15 9.64 4.10
C LEU A 25 -20.61 9.78 3.64
N THR A 26 -20.82 10.49 2.55
CA THR A 26 -22.08 10.39 1.81
C THR A 26 -22.12 9.06 1.05
N ARG A 27 -23.31 8.64 0.62
CA ARG A 27 -23.47 7.45 -0.23
C ARG A 27 -22.61 7.53 -1.51
N GLU A 28 -22.55 8.71 -2.12
CA GLU A 28 -21.79 8.95 -3.35
C GLU A 28 -20.28 8.86 -3.11
N GLU A 29 -19.77 9.50 -2.06
CA GLU A 29 -18.35 9.40 -1.68
C GLU A 29 -17.96 7.96 -1.34
N HIS A 30 -18.84 7.23 -0.64
CA HIS A 30 -18.61 5.83 -0.30
C HIS A 30 -18.57 4.92 -1.53
N LEU A 31 -19.45 5.14 -2.51
CA LEU A 31 -19.48 4.39 -3.79
C LEU A 31 -18.25 4.63 -4.66
N HIS A 32 -17.71 5.86 -4.63
CA HIS A 32 -16.60 6.26 -5.50
C HIS A 32 -15.25 6.28 -4.78
N LEU A 33 -15.19 5.82 -3.54
CA LEU A 33 -13.94 5.79 -2.80
C LEU A 33 -12.94 4.82 -3.47
N PRO A 34 -11.73 5.27 -3.83
CA PRO A 34 -10.74 4.38 -4.43
C PRO A 34 -10.41 3.19 -3.53
N SER A 35 -10.32 1.99 -4.12
CA SER A 35 -10.02 0.74 -3.40
C SER A 35 -8.71 0.79 -2.60
N LEU A 36 -7.74 1.60 -3.03
CA LEU A 36 -6.50 1.82 -2.29
C LEU A 36 -6.71 2.54 -0.94
N ILE A 37 -7.62 3.52 -0.88
CA ILE A 37 -7.97 4.22 0.37
C ILE A 37 -8.69 3.26 1.31
N ILE A 38 -9.60 2.43 0.79
CA ILE A 38 -10.28 1.37 1.55
C ILE A 38 -9.26 0.42 2.17
N LEU A 39 -8.27 -0.06 1.39
CA LEU A 39 -7.22 -0.94 1.89
C LEU A 39 -6.38 -0.27 2.98
N PHE A 40 -5.98 0.99 2.78
CA PHE A 40 -5.19 1.73 3.77
C PHE A 40 -5.96 1.90 5.09
N LYS A 41 -7.22 2.32 5.02
CA LYS A 41 -8.08 2.50 6.21
C LYS A 41 -8.36 1.18 6.92
N THR A 42 -8.57 0.11 6.16
CA THR A 42 -8.67 -1.25 6.71
C THR A 42 -7.40 -1.65 7.42
N LEU A 43 -6.23 -1.35 6.84
CA LEU A 43 -4.94 -1.63 7.47
C LEU A 43 -4.75 -0.88 8.78
N GLN A 44 -5.04 0.43 8.81
CA GLN A 44 -4.98 1.21 10.05
C GLN A 44 -5.88 0.62 11.14
N GLN A 45 -7.11 0.21 10.79
CA GLN A 45 -8.04 -0.38 11.75
C GLN A 45 -7.57 -1.77 12.22
N TRP A 46 -7.02 -2.60 11.32
CA TRP A 46 -6.45 -3.90 11.66
C TRP A 46 -5.24 -3.74 12.60
N GLN A 47 -4.30 -2.86 12.25
CA GLN A 47 -3.11 -2.52 13.04
C GLN A 47 -3.49 -2.05 14.45
N LYS A 48 -4.47 -1.15 14.54
CA LYS A 48 -5.03 -0.68 15.82
C LYS A 48 -5.68 -1.81 16.62
N GLN A 49 -6.50 -2.65 15.98
CA GLN A 49 -7.23 -3.74 16.66
C GLN A 49 -6.27 -4.80 17.24
N PHE A 50 -5.17 -5.09 16.54
CA PHE A 50 -4.20 -6.11 16.95
C PHE A 50 -2.94 -5.54 17.62
N ASN A 51 -2.87 -4.21 17.81
CA ASN A 51 -1.71 -3.49 18.36
C ASN A 51 -0.40 -3.85 17.64
N ARG A 52 -0.39 -3.69 16.32
CA ARG A 52 0.72 -4.04 15.41
C ARG A 52 0.95 -2.96 14.38
N ASP A 53 2.18 -2.88 13.88
CA ASP A 53 2.59 -1.89 12.86
C ASP A 53 2.96 -2.54 11.51
N ASP A 54 2.73 -3.84 11.33
CA ASP A 54 3.07 -4.57 10.11
C ASP A 54 1.82 -4.97 9.28
N LEU A 55 2.07 -5.66 8.17
CA LEU A 55 1.02 -6.14 7.27
C LEU A 55 0.46 -7.51 7.72
N PRO A 56 -0.83 -7.80 7.48
CA PRO A 56 -1.34 -9.16 7.60
C PRO A 56 -0.69 -10.08 6.55
N CYS A 57 0.10 -11.05 7.02
CA CYS A 57 0.92 -11.91 6.19
C CYS A 57 0.30 -13.29 6.01
N THR A 58 -0.21 -13.87 7.11
CA THR A 58 -0.78 -15.22 7.11
C THR A 58 -2.18 -15.24 6.53
N ARG A 59 -2.66 -16.44 6.15
CA ARG A 59 -4.05 -16.62 5.70
C ARG A 59 -5.05 -16.17 6.76
N ILE A 60 -4.80 -16.53 8.02
CA ILE A 60 -5.66 -16.16 9.15
C ILE A 60 -5.73 -14.65 9.31
N GLU A 61 -4.57 -13.97 9.31
CA GLU A 61 -4.51 -12.50 9.41
C GLU A 61 -5.20 -11.81 8.23
N LYS A 62 -5.04 -12.34 7.01
CA LYS A 62 -5.72 -11.83 5.81
C LYS A 62 -7.23 -12.05 5.87
N ASP A 63 -7.70 -13.12 6.48
CA ASP A 63 -9.12 -13.36 6.67
C ASP A 63 -9.70 -12.42 7.75
N GLU A 64 -8.97 -12.13 8.83
CA GLU A 64 -9.34 -11.08 9.79
C GLU A 64 -9.38 -9.68 9.15
N PHE A 65 -8.40 -9.37 8.29
CA PHE A 65 -8.38 -8.12 7.54
C PHE A 65 -9.61 -7.98 6.63
N LYS A 66 -10.00 -9.04 5.91
CA LYS A 66 -11.22 -9.05 5.08
C LYS A 66 -12.49 -8.80 5.89
N LYS A 67 -12.59 -9.35 7.10
CA LYS A 67 -13.73 -9.10 8.00
C LYS A 67 -13.83 -7.64 8.41
N ILE A 68 -12.70 -6.95 8.62
CA ILE A 68 -12.68 -5.51 8.91
C ILE A 68 -13.12 -4.72 7.68
N LEU A 69 -12.60 -5.06 6.50
CA LEU A 69 -13.01 -4.43 5.24
C LEU A 69 -14.52 -4.59 5.00
N GLU A 70 -15.07 -5.77 5.27
CA GLU A 70 -16.51 -6.04 5.18
C GLU A 70 -17.33 -5.15 6.10
N LYS A 71 -16.84 -4.87 7.30
CA LYS A 71 -17.51 -3.92 8.20
C LYS A 71 -17.59 -2.52 7.59
N PHE A 72 -16.52 -2.07 6.94
CA PHE A 72 -16.52 -0.78 6.23
C PHE A 72 -17.43 -0.74 5.01
N SER A 73 -17.75 -1.89 4.39
CA SER A 73 -18.71 -1.91 3.27
C SER A 73 -20.15 -1.63 3.71
N TYR A 74 -20.46 -1.77 5.01
CA TYR A 74 -21.76 -1.40 5.55
C TYR A 74 -21.78 0.08 5.88
N HIS A 75 -22.59 0.84 5.15
CA HIS A 75 -22.77 2.26 5.39
C HIS A 75 -24.22 2.56 5.76
N SER A 76 -24.42 3.40 6.78
CA SER A 76 -25.75 3.74 7.33
C SER A 76 -26.65 4.49 6.34
N ALA A 77 -26.05 5.15 5.34
CA ALA A 77 -26.76 5.82 4.26
C ALA A 77 -27.32 4.88 3.17
N TYR A 78 -27.04 3.57 3.21
CA TYR A 78 -27.72 2.61 2.35
C TYR A 78 -29.05 2.18 2.98
N ASP A 79 -30.09 2.08 2.16
CA ASP A 79 -31.40 1.58 2.59
C ASP A 79 -31.26 0.12 3.05
N ILE A 80 -32.00 -0.24 4.10
CA ILE A 80 -32.06 -1.59 4.67
C ILE A 80 -32.58 -2.60 3.62
N HIS A 81 -33.34 -2.10 2.63
CA HIS A 81 -33.87 -2.85 1.49
C HIS A 81 -32.96 -2.85 0.25
N ASP A 82 -31.84 -2.14 0.26
CA ASP A 82 -30.85 -2.19 -0.82
C ASP A 82 -30.04 -3.49 -0.69
N HIS A 83 -30.60 -4.58 -1.22
CA HIS A 83 -29.99 -5.91 -1.21
C HIS A 83 -28.81 -6.04 -2.20
N ASN A 84 -28.60 -5.04 -3.07
CA ASN A 84 -27.44 -4.99 -3.98
C ASN A 84 -26.23 -4.34 -3.27
N LYS A 85 -25.74 -5.01 -2.22
CA LYS A 85 -24.57 -4.61 -1.42
C LYS A 85 -23.21 -4.88 -2.08
N SER A 86 -23.16 -5.22 -3.36
CA SER A 86 -21.88 -5.39 -4.07
C SER A 86 -21.38 -4.01 -4.49
N LEU A 87 -20.55 -3.43 -3.63
CA LEU A 87 -19.85 -2.19 -3.91
C LEU A 87 -18.54 -2.54 -4.63
N GLU A 88 -18.47 -2.23 -5.92
CA GLU A 88 -17.37 -2.67 -6.80
C GLU A 88 -16.00 -2.26 -6.26
N ASN A 89 -15.87 -1.07 -5.67
CA ASN A 89 -14.63 -0.61 -5.04
C ASN A 89 -14.20 -1.46 -3.83
N PHE A 90 -15.14 -1.95 -3.02
CA PHE A 90 -14.86 -2.88 -1.92
C PHE A 90 -14.53 -4.29 -2.43
N ASP A 91 -15.23 -4.76 -3.47
CA ASP A 91 -14.94 -6.06 -4.08
C ASP A 91 -13.57 -6.06 -4.77
N GLU A 92 -13.20 -4.95 -5.43
CA GLU A 92 -11.85 -4.74 -5.97
C GLU A 92 -10.80 -4.73 -4.85
N ALA A 93 -11.07 -4.02 -3.74
CA ALA A 93 -10.18 -4.01 -2.58
C ALA A 93 -9.96 -5.42 -2.04
N LYS A 94 -11.02 -6.20 -1.79
CA LYS A 94 -10.93 -7.60 -1.33
C LYS A 94 -10.12 -8.48 -2.28
N ARG A 95 -10.40 -8.41 -3.58
CA ARG A 95 -9.75 -9.23 -4.61
C ARG A 95 -8.25 -8.93 -4.71
N THR A 96 -7.85 -7.68 -4.48
CA THR A 96 -6.47 -7.23 -4.69
C THR A 96 -5.57 -7.38 -3.47
N ILE A 97 -6.12 -7.70 -2.29
CA ILE A 97 -5.37 -7.93 -1.03
C ILE A 97 -4.08 -8.73 -1.22
N PRO A 98 -4.06 -9.93 -1.88
CA PRO A 98 -2.85 -10.74 -1.98
C PRO A 98 -1.71 -10.05 -2.74
N SER A 99 -2.06 -9.19 -3.70
CA SER A 99 -1.11 -8.45 -4.54
C SER A 99 -0.73 -7.08 -4.00
N ARG A 100 -1.50 -6.53 -3.05
CA ARG A 100 -1.32 -5.17 -2.54
C ARG A 100 -0.77 -5.13 -1.11
N LEU A 101 -1.03 -6.16 -0.30
CA LEU A 101 -0.45 -6.32 1.03
C LEU A 101 0.87 -7.09 0.93
N ILE A 102 1.87 -6.39 0.38
CA ILE A 102 3.24 -6.88 0.19
C ILE A 102 4.21 -5.87 0.77
N LYS A 103 5.34 -6.37 1.27
CA LYS A 103 6.42 -5.52 1.75
C LYS A 103 7.13 -4.88 0.56
N THR A 104 7.34 -3.58 0.64
CA THR A 104 8.20 -2.83 -0.27
C THR A 104 9.62 -3.34 -0.11
N ASN A 105 10.22 -3.80 -1.20
CA ASN A 105 11.57 -4.35 -1.19
C ASN A 105 12.22 -4.18 -2.56
N LEU A 106 13.52 -3.95 -2.56
CA LEU A 106 14.33 -4.00 -3.76
C LEU A 106 14.47 -5.44 -4.28
N SER A 107 14.39 -5.60 -5.60
CA SER A 107 14.63 -6.89 -6.24
C SER A 107 16.10 -7.29 -6.10
N SER A 108 16.38 -8.60 -6.14
CA SER A 108 17.75 -9.12 -6.08
C SER A 108 18.64 -8.55 -7.18
N THR A 109 18.11 -8.42 -8.39
CA THR A 109 18.84 -7.85 -9.53
C THR A 109 19.29 -6.42 -9.28
N ILE A 110 18.46 -5.58 -8.66
CA ILE A 110 18.88 -4.21 -8.32
C ILE A 110 19.94 -4.22 -7.21
N LYS A 111 19.79 -5.10 -6.21
CA LYS A 111 20.79 -5.27 -5.15
C LYS A 111 22.14 -5.72 -5.73
N GLU A 112 22.14 -6.63 -6.70
CA GLU A 112 23.34 -7.07 -7.41
C GLU A 112 23.99 -5.92 -8.18
N LEU A 113 23.21 -5.11 -8.91
CA LEU A 113 23.73 -3.93 -9.60
C LEU A 113 24.37 -2.91 -8.64
N PHE A 114 23.82 -2.74 -7.42
CA PHE A 114 24.40 -1.85 -6.41
C PHE A 114 25.73 -2.36 -5.83
N GLN A 115 26.05 -3.64 -6.01
CA GLN A 115 27.31 -4.26 -5.60
C GLN A 115 28.27 -4.47 -6.78
N ASP A 116 27.88 -4.14 -8.01
CA ASP A 116 28.78 -4.25 -9.17
C ASP A 116 29.94 -3.26 -9.05
N GLN A 117 31.14 -3.70 -9.40
CA GLN A 117 32.35 -2.88 -9.35
C GLN A 117 32.18 -1.57 -10.12
N SER A 118 31.49 -1.61 -11.26
CA SER A 118 31.22 -0.45 -12.11
C SER A 118 30.30 0.57 -11.43
N CYS A 119 29.46 0.12 -10.50
CA CYS A 119 28.65 0.98 -9.64
C CYS A 119 29.46 1.50 -8.45
N LEU A 120 30.38 0.72 -7.90
CA LEU A 120 31.13 1.10 -6.69
C LEU A 120 32.27 2.08 -6.98
N GLU A 121 32.96 1.90 -8.11
CA GLU A 121 34.17 2.65 -8.47
C GLU A 121 33.96 3.47 -9.73
N LEU A 122 33.34 4.64 -9.56
CA LEU A 122 33.12 5.58 -10.65
C LEU A 122 34.42 6.26 -11.07
N THR A 123 34.64 6.36 -12.38
CA THR A 123 35.76 7.05 -13.01
C THR A 123 35.25 7.95 -14.13
N ASN A 124 36.13 8.79 -14.68
CA ASN A 124 35.79 9.66 -15.83
C ASN A 124 35.47 8.87 -17.11
N GLN A 125 35.76 7.58 -17.16
CA GLN A 125 35.46 6.70 -18.30
C GLN A 125 34.21 5.85 -18.06
N THR A 126 33.60 5.93 -16.88
CA THR A 126 32.43 5.12 -16.53
C THR A 126 31.24 5.48 -17.41
N HIS A 127 30.53 4.47 -17.91
CA HIS A 127 29.34 4.68 -18.71
C HIS A 127 28.22 5.34 -17.88
N ILE A 128 27.46 6.26 -18.48
CA ILE A 128 26.42 7.06 -17.80
C ILE A 128 25.40 6.22 -17.00
N PHE A 129 25.10 5.01 -17.49
CA PHE A 129 24.27 4.04 -16.79
C PHE A 129 24.71 3.82 -15.34
N TRP A 130 26.01 3.60 -15.10
CA TRP A 130 26.54 3.29 -13.78
C TRP A 130 26.55 4.50 -12.84
N PHE A 131 26.67 5.72 -13.37
CA PHE A 131 26.43 6.93 -12.59
C PHE A 131 24.99 7.00 -12.07
N ILE A 132 24.01 6.63 -12.90
CA ILE A 132 22.60 6.59 -12.49
C ILE A 132 22.36 5.49 -11.46
N VAL A 133 22.90 4.28 -11.67
CA VAL A 133 22.79 3.18 -10.70
C VAL A 133 23.41 3.57 -9.36
N HIS A 134 24.59 4.21 -9.37
CA HIS A 134 25.23 4.71 -8.16
C HIS A 134 24.40 5.79 -7.47
N ALA A 135 23.82 6.74 -8.21
CA ALA A 135 22.93 7.74 -7.65
C ALA A 135 21.68 7.11 -7.00
N LEU A 136 21.08 6.09 -7.64
CA LEU A 136 19.96 5.34 -7.07
C LEU A 136 20.36 4.56 -5.81
N LYS A 137 21.57 3.99 -5.78
CA LYS A 137 22.11 3.35 -4.57
C LYS A 137 22.22 4.35 -3.43
N LEU A 138 22.87 5.50 -3.66
CA LEU A 138 23.02 6.55 -2.65
C LEU A 138 21.66 7.04 -2.16
N PHE A 139 20.71 7.29 -3.05
CA PHE A 139 19.35 7.67 -2.67
C PHE A 139 18.70 6.59 -1.80
N THR A 140 18.79 5.33 -2.20
CA THR A 140 18.22 4.19 -1.45
C THR A 140 18.78 4.13 -0.02
N GLU A 141 20.10 4.22 0.12
CA GLU A 141 20.79 4.10 1.41
C GLU A 141 20.55 5.31 2.34
N ASN A 142 20.17 6.46 1.77
CA ASN A 142 19.97 7.71 2.51
C ASN A 142 18.48 8.14 2.49
N GLU A 143 18.07 9.02 1.57
CA GLU A 143 16.74 9.66 1.56
C GLU A 143 15.58 8.68 1.29
N GLY A 144 15.86 7.59 0.56
CA GLY A 144 14.91 6.53 0.22
C GLY A 144 14.54 5.62 1.38
N GLN A 145 15.34 5.64 2.46
CA GLN A 145 15.15 4.83 3.68
C GLN A 145 15.16 3.31 3.44
N GLY A 146 16.05 2.82 2.57
CA GLY A 146 16.18 1.42 2.16
C GLY A 146 15.34 1.07 0.93
#